data_AF-A0A8J2S2R1-F1
#
_entry.id   AF-A0A8J2S2R1-F1
#
_cell.length_a   1.000
_cell.length_b   1.000
_cell.length_c   1.000
_cell.angle_alpha   90.00
_cell.angle_beta   90.00
_cell.angle_gamma   90.00
#
_symmetry.space_group_name_H-M   'P 1'
#
loop_
_entity.id
_entity.type
_entity.pdbx_description
1 polymer ?
#
loop_
_entity_poly.entity_id
_entity_poly.type
_entity_poly.pdbx_seq_one_letter_code
_entity_poly.pdbx_strand_id
1 'polypeptide(L)'
;MAKMTSVSLFLIVSLFVLMNFTDLAYSQRCRRGYYVNPGDTCWGIAQKCRISLQTLYFHNGILANGNRCRNLQVGWYLCCVNWNSKNGLETLE
;
A
#
# COMPACT_ATOMS: atom_id res chain seq x y z
N MET A 1 -39.58 -24.46 3.91
CA MET A 1 -39.25 -23.12 4.44
C MET A 1 -38.18 -23.32 5.52
N ALA A 2 -36.90 -23.12 5.17
CA ALA A 2 -35.81 -23.32 6.13
C ALA A 2 -35.88 -22.21 7.19
N LYS A 3 -36.06 -22.59 8.46
CA LYS A 3 -36.01 -21.64 9.59
C LYS A 3 -34.56 -21.22 9.74
N MET A 4 -34.24 -20.04 9.24
CA MET A 4 -32.97 -19.37 9.49
C MET A 4 -32.96 -19.01 10.98
N THR A 5 -32.43 -19.93 11.79
CA THR A 5 -32.40 -19.78 13.24
C THR A 5 -31.41 -18.66 13.58
N SER A 6 -31.74 -17.88 14.61
CA SER A 6 -30.96 -16.73 15.09
C SER A 6 -29.45 -17.03 15.25
N VAL A 7 -29.10 -18.28 15.57
CA VAL A 7 -27.74 -18.79 15.64
C VAL A 7 -26.97 -18.64 14.31
N SER A 8 -27.62 -18.89 13.17
CA SER A 8 -27.01 -18.71 11.85
C SER A 8 -26.70 -17.24 11.56
N LEU A 9 -27.54 -16.31 12.02
CA LEU A 9 -27.32 -14.87 11.89
C LEU A 9 -26.13 -14.41 12.73
N PHE A 10 -25.98 -14.89 13.97
CA PHE A 10 -24.83 -14.55 14.81
C PHE A 10 -23.51 -15.07 14.24
N LEU A 11 -23.51 -16.29 13.66
CA LEU A 11 -22.32 -16.84 13.00
C LEU A 11 -21.95 -16.06 11.74
N ILE A 12 -22.94 -15.69 10.92
CA ILE A 12 -22.73 -14.88 9.70
C ILE A 12 -22.24 -13.47 10.05
N VAL A 13 -22.86 -12.81 11.04
CA VAL A 13 -22.44 -11.48 11.52
C VAL A 13 -21.03 -11.54 12.10
N SER A 14 -20.69 -12.58 12.87
CA SER A 14 -19.34 -12.78 13.39
C SER A 14 -18.32 -12.99 12.28
N LEU A 15 -18.64 -13.77 11.24
CA LEU A 15 -17.78 -13.96 10.07
C LEU A 15 -17.57 -12.66 9.29
N PHE A 16 -18.63 -11.86 9.12
CA PHE A 16 -18.55 -10.57 8.44
C PHE A 16 -17.70 -9.56 9.24
N VAL A 17 -17.86 -9.52 10.56
CA VAL A 17 -17.03 -8.70 11.45
C VAL A 17 -15.57 -9.18 11.40
N LEU A 18 -15.31 -10.49 11.37
CA LEU A 18 -13.97 -11.04 11.23
C LEU A 18 -13.32 -10.68 9.89
N MET A 19 -14.08 -10.63 8.79
CA MET A 19 -13.59 -10.16 7.48
C MET A 19 -13.22 -8.66 7.48
N ASN A 20 -13.88 -7.83 8.30
CA ASN A 20 -13.54 -6.42 8.47
C ASN A 20 -12.32 -6.22 9.40
N PHE A 21 -12.00 -7.19 10.26
CA PHE A 21 -10.86 -7.13 11.18
C PHE A 21 -9.55 -7.62 10.56
N THR A 22 -9.58 -8.27 9.39
CA THR A 22 -8.37 -8.72 8.68
C THR A 22 -7.72 -7.67 7.78
N ASP A 23 -8.23 -6.44 7.73
CA ASP A 23 -7.44 -5.31 7.23
C ASP A 23 -6.47 -4.81 8.32
N LEU A 24 -5.67 -5.76 8.82
CA LEU A 24 -4.46 -5.46 9.54
C LEU A 24 -3.53 -4.83 8.51
N ALA A 25 -3.49 -3.51 8.53
CA ALA A 25 -2.47 -2.67 7.94
C ALA A 25 -1.22 -3.50 7.69
N TYR A 26 -1.03 -3.93 6.44
CA TYR A 26 0.24 -4.47 6.02
C TYR A 26 1.18 -3.27 6.12
N SER A 27 1.77 -3.07 7.29
CA SER A 27 2.90 -2.16 7.47
C SER A 27 4.02 -2.85 6.72
N GLN A 28 4.14 -2.54 5.43
CA GLN A 28 5.32 -2.82 4.65
C GLN A 28 6.40 -2.01 5.33
N ARG A 29 7.09 -2.58 6.32
CA ARG A 29 8.05 -1.86 7.14
C ARG A 29 9.03 -1.22 6.18
N CYS A 30 8.99 0.10 6.13
CA CYS A 30 9.76 0.80 5.14
C CYS A 30 11.23 0.76 5.55
N ARG A 31 12.01 -0.06 4.85
CA ARG A 31 13.45 -0.20 5.10
C ARG A 31 14.21 1.04 4.65
N ARG A 32 13.77 1.64 3.54
CA ARG A 32 14.33 2.90 3.02
C ARG A 32 13.23 3.72 2.38
N GLY A 33 13.12 4.97 2.79
CA GLY A 33 12.18 5.93 2.20
C GLY A 33 12.85 7.19 1.67
N TYR A 34 12.03 8.09 1.17
CA TYR A 34 12.38 9.35 0.56
C TYR A 34 11.34 10.41 0.94
N TYR A 35 11.81 11.57 1.40
CA TYR A 35 10.94 12.73 1.62
C TYR A 35 10.74 13.51 0.33
N VAL A 36 9.49 13.75 -0.03
CA VAL A 36 9.11 14.55 -1.19
C VAL A 36 9.55 16.00 -0.98
N ASN A 37 10.35 16.53 -1.92
CA ASN A 37 10.78 17.92 -1.96
C ASN A 37 9.97 18.73 -2.97
N PRO A 38 9.98 20.07 -2.86
CA PRO A 38 9.40 20.93 -3.88
C PRO A 38 9.95 20.61 -5.28
N GLY A 39 9.07 20.44 -6.26
CA GLY A 39 9.42 20.12 -7.65
C GLY A 39 9.66 18.63 -7.94
N ASP A 40 9.57 17.75 -6.94
CA ASP A 40 9.65 16.31 -7.20
C ASP A 40 8.45 15.80 -8.00
N THR A 41 8.71 14.83 -8.86
CA THR A 41 7.69 14.03 -9.53
C THR A 41 7.85 12.58 -9.11
N CYS A 42 6.78 11.78 -9.16
CA CYS A 42 6.91 10.36 -8.81
C CYS A 42 7.84 9.57 -9.72
N TRP A 43 7.97 9.96 -10.98
CA TRP A 43 8.95 9.36 -11.87
C TRP A 43 10.38 9.68 -11.40
N GLY A 44 10.67 10.95 -11.09
CA GLY A 44 11.96 11.36 -10.54
C GLY A 44 12.27 10.69 -9.19
N ILE A 45 11.27 10.56 -8.32
CA ILE A 45 11.41 9.84 -7.04
C ILE A 45 11.66 8.35 -7.29
N ALA A 46 10.94 7.71 -8.21
CA ALA A 46 11.14 6.30 -8.54
C ALA A 46 12.58 6.04 -9.02
N GLN A 47 13.13 6.95 -9.85
CA GLN A 47 14.54 6.90 -10.26
C GLN A 47 15.51 7.08 -9.09
N LYS A 48 15.29 8.06 -8.22
CA LYS A 48 16.09 8.26 -6.99
C LYS A 48 16.00 7.03 -6.07
N CYS A 49 14.85 6.40 -6.02
CA CYS A 49 14.59 5.16 -5.31
C CYS A 49 15.16 3.92 -6.03
N ARG A 50 15.57 4.02 -7.30
CA ARG A 50 16.02 2.90 -8.16
C ARG A 50 14.99 1.77 -8.24
N ILE A 51 13.73 2.11 -8.43
CA ILE A 51 12.62 1.16 -8.58
C ILE A 51 11.73 1.60 -9.74
N SER A 52 10.91 0.68 -10.26
CA SER A 52 9.88 1.06 -11.24
C SER A 52 8.83 1.99 -10.61
N LEU A 53 8.20 2.82 -11.43
CA LEU A 53 7.09 3.67 -10.98
C LEU A 53 5.93 2.84 -10.40
N GLN A 54 5.70 1.66 -10.97
CA GLN A 54 4.67 0.74 -10.49
C GLN A 54 5.01 0.15 -9.11
N THR A 55 6.29 -0.16 -8.87
CA THR A 55 6.79 -0.58 -7.55
C THR A 55 6.63 0.55 -6.54
N LEU A 56 6.93 1.80 -6.92
CA LEU A 56 6.72 2.96 -6.03
C LEU A 56 5.23 3.09 -5.64
N TYR A 57 4.30 2.90 -6.57
CA TYR A 57 2.86 2.91 -6.27
C TYR A 57 2.44 1.75 -5.38
N PHE A 58 2.97 0.54 -5.64
CA PHE A 58 2.69 -0.63 -4.83
C PHE A 58 3.18 -0.47 -3.39
N HIS A 59 4.36 0.09 -3.19
CA HIS A 59 4.90 0.37 -1.85
C HIS A 59 4.13 1.45 -1.10
N ASN A 60 3.43 2.33 -1.82
CA ASN A 60 2.79 3.51 -1.26
C ASN A 60 1.33 3.55 -1.69
N GLY A 61 0.47 2.83 -0.97
CA GLY A 61 -0.97 2.77 -1.27
C GLY A 61 -1.66 4.14 -1.35
N ILE A 62 -1.13 5.16 -0.66
CA ILE A 62 -1.57 6.56 -0.78
C ILE A 62 -1.43 7.12 -2.21
N LEU A 63 -0.52 6.57 -3.01
CA LEU A 63 -0.33 6.91 -4.43
C LEU A 63 -1.23 6.07 -5.35
N ALA A 64 -1.62 4.87 -4.90
CA ALA A 64 -2.41 3.89 -5.66
C ALA A 64 -3.91 4.21 -5.71
N ASN A 65 -4.44 5.00 -4.77
CA ASN A 65 -5.86 5.38 -4.68
C ASN A 65 -6.32 6.40 -5.75
N GLY A 66 -6.04 6.12 -7.02
CA GLY A 66 -6.81 6.63 -8.16
C GLY A 66 -6.18 7.75 -8.97
N ASN A 67 -5.04 8.31 -8.56
CA ASN A 67 -4.49 9.49 -9.24
C ASN A 67 -2.98 9.46 -9.52
N ARG A 68 -2.24 8.38 -9.21
CA ARG A 68 -0.83 8.18 -9.64
C ARG A 68 0.02 9.46 -9.51
N CYS A 69 0.08 9.99 -8.28
CA CYS A 69 0.86 11.20 -7.92
C CYS A 69 0.32 12.57 -8.31
N ARG A 70 -0.93 12.68 -8.75
CA ARG A 70 -1.60 13.98 -8.92
C ARG A 70 -1.68 14.82 -7.65
N ASN A 71 -1.70 14.15 -6.49
CA ASN A 71 -1.74 14.78 -5.17
C ASN A 71 -0.43 14.55 -4.41
N LEU A 72 0.71 14.46 -5.09
CA LEU A 72 2.00 14.34 -4.43
C LEU A 72 2.25 15.61 -3.59
N GLN A 73 2.35 15.46 -2.27
CA GLN A 73 2.57 16.59 -1.36
C GLN A 73 4.02 16.62 -0.88
N VAL A 74 4.57 17.83 -0.81
CA VAL A 74 5.87 18.08 -0.18
C VAL A 74 5.82 17.63 1.28
N GLY A 75 6.90 16.99 1.74
CA GLY A 75 7.02 16.47 3.09
C GLY A 75 6.46 15.06 3.29
N TRP A 76 5.77 14.47 2.30
CA TRP A 76 5.39 13.06 2.38
C TRP A 76 6.61 12.16 2.44
N TYR A 77 6.55 11.15 3.30
CA TYR A 77 7.57 10.10 3.39
C TYR A 77 7.13 8.90 2.56
N LEU A 78 7.73 8.74 1.38
CA LEU A 78 7.44 7.63 0.49
C LEU A 78 8.42 6.49 0.71
N CYS A 79 7.94 5.26 0.62
CA CYS A 79 8.76 4.09 0.74
C CYS A 79 9.39 3.66 -0.59
N CYS A 80 10.72 3.69 -0.66
CA CYS A 80 11.47 3.15 -1.79
C CYS A 80 11.60 1.62 -1.67
N VAL A 81 11.84 1.11 -0.47
CA VAL A 81 12.09 -0.32 -0.24
C VAL A 81 11.37 -0.79 1.01
N ASN A 82 10.50 -1.78 0.86
CA ASN A 82 9.88 -2.48 1.98
C ASN A 82 10.78 -3.63 2.50
N TRP A 83 10.54 -4.07 3.74
CA TRP A 83 11.31 -5.15 4.36
C TRP A 83 11.15 -6.51 3.65
N ASN A 84 10.00 -6.74 3.03
CA ASN A 84 9.64 -8.02 2.41
C ASN A 84 9.98 -8.07 0.91
N SER A 85 10.65 -7.05 0.36
CA SER A 85 11.09 -7.03 -1.03
C SER A 85 12.20 -8.06 -1.17
N LYS A 86 11.83 -9.23 -1.70
CA LYS A 86 12.71 -10.37 -1.91
C LYS A 86 13.92 -10.05 -2.78
N ASN A 87 13.94 -8.93 -3.50
CA ASN A 87 15.09 -8.48 -4.26
C ASN A 87 15.20 -6.94 -4.15
N GLY A 88 16.15 -6.45 -3.37
CA GLY A 88 16.58 -5.04 -3.44
C GLY A 88 17.33 -4.69 -4.74
N LEU A 89 17.07 -5.44 -5.82
CA LEU A 89 17.81 -5.48 -7.08
C LEU A 89 16.90 -5.97 -8.23
N GLU A 90 15.60 -5.64 -8.26
CA GLU A 90 14.89 -5.64 -9.55
C GLU A 90 15.34 -4.39 -10.31
N THR A 91 16.43 -4.62 -11.02
CA THR A 91 17.11 -3.73 -11.94
C THR A 91 16.15 -3.18 -12.98
N LEU A 92 16.42 -1.94 -13.37
CA LEU A 92 15.80 -1.25 -14.49
C LEU A 92 15.91 -2.12 -15.75
N GLU A 93 14.79 -2.67 -16.21
CA GLU A 93 14.54 -2.98 -17.62
C GLU A 93 13.56 -1.95 -18.17
#